data_AF-A0A4Y2VCH0-F1
#
_entry.id   AF-A0A4Y2VCH0-F1
#
_cell.length_a   1.000
_cell.length_b   1.000
_cell.length_c   1.000
_cell.angle_alpha   90.00
_cell.angle_beta   90.00
_cell.angle_gamma   90.00
#
_symmetry.space_group_name_H-M   'P 1'
#
loop_
_entity.id
_entity.type
_entity.pdbx_description
1 polymer ?
#
loop_
_entity_poly.entity_id
_entity_poly.type
_entity_poly.pdbx_seq_one_letter_code
_entity_poly.pdbx_strand_id
1 'polypeptide(L)'
;MVVVVAPLLQQKPVDEEKLQFYKKGFLKVLKEIEEGFLKDRPYLSGNSISVADIFCACEVEQPLLIGFDALANAPVAKAWLEKVRKELEPHYSEIHGVTKKMQDAIQKGKL
;
A
#
# COMPACT_ATOMS: atom_id res chain seq x y z
N MET A 1 14.19 5.99 1.32
CA MET A 1 14.88 4.71 1.06
C MET A 1 13.82 3.62 1.12
N VAL A 2 13.72 2.76 0.10
CA VAL A 2 12.76 1.64 0.09
C VAL A 2 13.39 0.46 0.80
N VAL A 3 12.68 -0.16 1.74
CA VAL A 3 13.16 -1.35 2.45
C VAL A 3 12.53 -2.61 1.88
N VAL A 4 13.35 -3.61 1.55
CA VAL A 4 12.88 -4.90 1.05
C VAL A 4 13.02 -5.93 2.17
N VAL A 5 11.87 -6.38 2.71
CA VAL A 5 11.82 -7.15 3.96
C VAL A 5 12.50 -8.52 3.85
N ALA A 6 12.23 -9.29 2.79
CA ALA A 6 12.79 -10.65 2.69
C ALA A 6 14.34 -10.68 2.56
N PRO A 7 14.99 -9.88 1.69
CA PRO A 7 16.44 -9.77 1.66
C PRO A 7 17.03 -9.27 2.99
N LEU A 8 16.38 -8.31 3.65
CA LEU A 8 16.80 -7.79 4.96
C LEU A 8 16.85 -8.92 6.01
N LEU A 9 15.75 -9.67 6.16
CA LEU A 9 15.67 -10.80 7.11
C LEU A 9 16.66 -11.93 6.79
N GLN A 10 16.96 -12.13 5.51
CA GLN A 10 17.91 -13.15 5.06
C GLN A 10 19.37 -12.67 5.05
N GLN A 11 19.63 -11.40 5.36
CA GLN A 11 20.95 -10.76 5.22
C GLN A 11 21.54 -10.94 3.81
N LYS A 12 20.68 -10.87 2.79
CA LYS A 12 21.06 -10.99 1.38
C LYS A 12 20.98 -9.63 0.69
N PRO A 13 21.78 -9.40 -0.36
CA PRO A 13 21.63 -8.22 -1.18
C PRO A 13 20.24 -8.21 -1.83
N VAL A 14 19.71 -7.00 -2.05
CA VAL A 14 18.49 -6.80 -2.82
C VAL A 14 18.79 -7.09 -4.28
N ASP A 15 17.92 -7.91 -4.90
CA ASP A 15 17.89 -8.06 -6.35
C ASP A 15 17.20 -6.82 -6.96
N GLU A 16 18.01 -5.91 -7.49
CA GLU A 16 17.54 -4.64 -8.04
C GLU A 16 16.66 -4.83 -9.29
N GLU A 17 16.97 -5.80 -10.15
CA GLU A 17 16.16 -6.05 -11.35
C GLU A 17 14.74 -6.48 -10.94
N LYS A 18 14.66 -7.43 -10.00
CA LYS A 18 13.40 -7.90 -9.43
C LYS A 18 12.65 -6.80 -8.69
N LEU A 19 13.35 -5.94 -7.94
CA LEU A 19 12.74 -4.79 -7.26
C LEU A 19 12.11 -3.82 -8.27
N GLN A 20 12.83 -3.47 -9.35
CA GLN A 20 12.31 -2.58 -10.38
C GLN A 20 11.13 -3.22 -11.14
N PHE A 21 11.18 -4.52 -11.40
CA PHE A 21 10.07 -5.27 -11.99
C PHE A 21 8.79 -5.13 -11.15
N TYR A 22 8.87 -5.38 -9.84
CA TYR A 22 7.70 -5.27 -8.97
C TYR A 22 7.22 -3.83 -8.79
N LYS A 23 8.12 -2.85 -8.68
CA LYS A 23 7.73 -1.44 -8.63
C LYS A 23 6.93 -1.02 -9.87
N LYS A 24 7.39 -1.39 -11.06
CA LYS A 24 6.68 -1.11 -12.32
C LYS A 24 5.33 -1.84 -12.37
N GLY A 25 5.29 -3.11 -11.98
CA GLY A 25 4.06 -3.89 -11.90
C GLY A 25 3.04 -3.27 -10.95
N PHE A 26 3.48 -2.83 -9.77
CA PHE A 26 2.62 -2.19 -8.78
C PHE A 26 2.00 -0.89 -9.31
N LEU A 27 2.81 -0.03 -9.93
CA LEU A 27 2.30 1.21 -10.55
C LEU A 27 1.29 0.92 -11.68
N LYS A 28 1.50 -0.13 -12.47
CA LYS A 28 0.56 -0.58 -13.49
C LYS A 28 -0.77 -1.03 -12.87
N VAL A 29 -0.71 -1.83 -11.81
CA VAL A 29 -1.91 -2.31 -11.09
C VAL A 29 -2.68 -1.15 -10.45
N LEU A 30 -2.00 -0.18 -9.84
CA LEU A 30 -2.65 1.03 -9.33
C LEU A 30 -3.42 1.77 -10.44
N LYS A 31 -2.82 1.91 -11.62
CA LYS A 31 -3.49 2.51 -12.78
C LYS A 31 -4.72 1.69 -13.20
N GLU A 32 -4.62 0.36 -13.23
CA GLU A 32 -5.77 -0.52 -13.54
C GLU A 32 -6.89 -0.41 -12.49
N ILE A 33 -6.55 -0.21 -11.21
CA ILE A 33 -7.51 0.08 -10.15
C ILE A 33 -8.23 1.40 -10.42
N GLU A 34 -7.50 2.47 -10.77
CA GLU A 34 -8.09 3.77 -11.09
C GLU A 34 -8.99 3.72 -12.33
N GLU A 35 -8.53 3.09 -13.42
CA GLU A 35 -9.23 3.12 -14.71
C GLU A 35 -10.35 2.07 -14.81
N GLY A 36 -10.22 0.95 -14.09
CA GLY A 36 -11.13 -0.20 -14.20
C GLY A 36 -12.10 -0.33 -13.03
N PHE A 37 -11.57 -0.38 -11.80
CA PHE A 37 -12.39 -0.65 -10.60
C PHE A 37 -13.03 0.63 -10.06
N LEU A 38 -12.23 1.65 -9.77
CA LEU A 38 -12.74 2.93 -9.29
C LEU A 38 -13.46 3.64 -10.43
N LYS A 39 -12.76 3.99 -11.51
CA LYS A 39 -13.30 4.75 -12.65
C LYS A 39 -14.11 5.96 -12.19
N ASP A 40 -15.43 5.88 -12.23
CA ASP A 40 -16.41 6.89 -11.84
C ASP A 40 -17.17 6.55 -10.54
N ARG A 41 -16.75 5.48 -9.85
CA ARG A 41 -17.34 4.96 -8.61
C ARG A 41 -16.51 5.35 -7.39
N PRO A 42 -17.16 5.53 -6.23
CA PRO A 42 -16.47 5.89 -4.99
C PRO A 42 -15.71 4.74 -4.32
N TYR A 43 -16.03 3.49 -4.62
CA TYR A 43 -15.42 2.27 -4.07
C TYR A 43 -15.21 1.24 -5.17
N LEU A 44 -14.36 0.25 -4.93
CA LEU A 44 -13.93 -0.73 -5.94
C LEU A 44 -15.09 -1.53 -6.53
N SER A 45 -16.11 -1.81 -5.72
CA SER A 45 -17.25 -2.66 -6.10
C SER A 45 -18.56 -1.90 -6.28
N GLY A 46 -18.59 -0.56 -6.12
CA GLY A 46 -19.84 0.19 -6.22
C GLY A 46 -19.87 1.50 -5.42
N ASN A 47 -21.07 1.85 -4.95
CA ASN A 47 -21.35 3.11 -4.27
C ASN A 47 -21.16 3.07 -2.74
N SER A 48 -20.90 1.88 -2.18
CA SER A 48 -20.68 1.67 -0.75
C SER A 48 -19.43 0.83 -0.55
N ILE A 49 -18.78 1.00 0.61
CA ILE A 49 -17.60 0.23 0.98
C ILE A 49 -17.92 -1.28 1.00
N SER A 50 -16.92 -2.08 0.63
CA SER A 50 -17.03 -3.53 0.62
C SER A 50 -15.73 -4.18 1.12
N VAL A 51 -15.75 -5.51 1.29
CA VAL A 51 -14.53 -6.28 1.59
C VAL A 51 -13.45 -6.13 0.52
N ALA A 52 -13.82 -5.81 -0.73
CA ALA A 52 -12.85 -5.54 -1.78
C ALA A 52 -11.99 -4.31 -1.43
N ASP A 53 -12.61 -3.27 -0.87
CA ASP A 53 -11.92 -2.04 -0.50
C ASP A 53 -10.94 -2.28 0.66
N ILE A 54 -11.36 -3.09 1.64
CA ILE A 54 -10.53 -3.46 2.79
C ILE A 54 -9.30 -4.24 2.33
N PHE A 55 -9.48 -5.28 1.50
CA PHE A 55 -8.36 -6.09 1.02
C PHE A 55 -7.40 -5.28 0.17
N CYS A 56 -7.92 -4.49 -0.77
CA CYS A 56 -7.06 -3.67 -1.62
C CYS A 56 -6.32 -2.60 -0.81
N ALA A 57 -6.97 -1.97 0.18
CA ALA A 57 -6.32 -0.99 1.03
C ALA A 57 -5.12 -1.59 1.78
N CYS A 58 -5.26 -2.80 2.35
CA CYS A 58 -4.15 -3.50 2.99
C CYS A 58 -2.93 -3.66 2.07
N GLU A 59 -3.16 -4.06 0.81
CA GLU A 59 -2.08 -4.26 -0.17
C GLU A 59 -1.43 -2.93 -0.60
N VAL A 60 -2.21 -1.83 -0.63
CA VAL A 60 -1.69 -0.49 -0.97
C VAL A 60 -0.93 0.15 0.19
N GLU A 61 -1.29 -0.13 1.44
CA GLU A 61 -0.60 0.40 2.62
C GLU A 61 0.83 -0.16 2.77
N GLN A 62 1.01 -1.46 2.52
CA GLN A 62 2.29 -2.16 2.69
C GLN A 62 3.49 -1.47 1.98
N PRO A 63 3.42 -1.08 0.69
CA PRO A 63 4.52 -0.36 0.04
C PRO A 63 4.77 1.02 0.64
N LEU A 64 3.74 1.73 1.11
CA LEU A 64 3.91 3.04 1.76
C LEU A 64 4.72 2.90 3.06
N LEU A 65 4.45 1.84 3.82
CA LEU A 65 5.12 1.56 5.09
C LEU A 65 6.62 1.30 4.91
N ILE A 66 7.02 0.68 3.80
CA ILE A 66 8.43 0.42 3.47
C ILE A 66 9.08 1.57 2.69
N GLY A 67 8.42 2.72 2.56
CA GLY A 67 8.98 3.93 1.95
C GLY A 67 8.89 3.99 0.43
N PHE A 68 8.01 3.19 -0.19
CA PHE A 68 7.66 3.30 -1.61
C PHE A 68 6.31 4.01 -1.76
N ASP A 69 6.34 5.34 -1.96
CA ASP A 69 5.13 6.13 -2.21
C ASP A 69 4.65 5.96 -3.66
N ALA A 70 3.92 4.87 -3.90
CA ALA A 70 3.31 4.59 -5.19
C ALA A 70 2.12 5.51 -5.52
N LEU A 71 1.53 6.14 -4.50
CA LEU A 71 0.33 6.97 -4.63
C LEU A 71 0.61 8.38 -5.14
N ALA A 72 1.87 8.82 -5.14
CA ALA A 72 2.27 10.12 -5.70
C ALA A 72 1.81 10.33 -7.15
N ASN A 73 1.70 9.24 -7.92
CA ASN A 73 1.27 9.26 -9.33
C ASN A 73 -0.11 8.63 -9.56
N ALA A 74 -0.88 8.36 -8.50
CA ALA A 74 -2.20 7.73 -8.56
C ALA A 74 -3.20 8.51 -7.68
N PRO A 75 -3.64 9.70 -8.13
CA PRO A 75 -4.44 10.61 -7.32
C PRO A 75 -5.85 10.10 -7.00
N VAL A 76 -6.46 9.29 -7.88
CA VAL A 76 -7.79 8.71 -7.67
C VAL A 76 -7.69 7.58 -6.63
N ALA A 77 -6.69 6.71 -6.75
CA ALA A 77 -6.40 5.68 -5.76
C ALA A 77 -6.04 6.32 -4.41
N LYS A 78 -5.27 7.40 -4.40
CA LYS A 78 -4.96 8.15 -3.17
C LYS A 78 -6.24 8.68 -2.50
N ALA A 79 -7.13 9.32 -3.26
CA ALA A 79 -8.39 9.84 -2.74
C ALA A 79 -9.31 8.71 -2.22
N TRP A 80 -9.38 7.60 -2.94
CA TRP A 80 -10.11 6.40 -2.50
C TRP A 80 -9.56 5.83 -1.20
N LEU A 81 -8.23 5.68 -1.07
CA LEU A 81 -7.61 5.15 0.15
C LEU A 81 -7.87 6.05 1.36
N GLU A 82 -7.78 7.38 1.19
CA GLU A 82 -8.16 8.33 2.24
C GLU A 82 -9.64 8.22 2.65
N LYS A 83 -10.51 7.88 1.69
CA LYS A 83 -11.92 7.64 1.98
C LYS A 83 -12.11 6.37 2.80
N VAL A 84 -11.47 5.27 2.40
CA VAL A 84 -11.50 3.98 3.11
C VAL A 84 -10.96 4.13 4.53
N ARG A 85 -9.84 4.85 4.72
CA ARG A 85 -9.29 5.21 6.03
C ARG A 85 -10.35 5.84 6.92
N LYS A 86 -10.98 6.92 6.45
CA LYS A 86 -11.99 7.67 7.22
C LYS A 86 -13.21 6.85 7.59
N GLU A 87 -13.66 5.98 6.70
CA GLU A 87 -14.86 5.16 6.92
C GLU A 87 -14.64 4.01 7.91
N LEU A 88 -13.39 3.57 8.07
CA LEU A 88 -13.02 2.46 8.94
C LEU A 88 -12.40 2.91 10.27
N GLU A 89 -12.29 4.22 10.53
CA GLU A 89 -11.94 4.71 11.86
C GLU A 89 -13.01 4.32 12.90
N PRO A 90 -12.63 3.95 14.15
CA PRO A 90 -11.27 3.99 14.71
C PRO A 90 -10.40 2.74 14.43
N HIS A 91 -11.00 1.65 13.95
CA HIS A 91 -10.33 0.35 13.81
C HIS A 91 -9.19 0.38 12.80
N TYR A 92 -9.29 1.24 11.79
CA TYR A 92 -8.22 1.46 10.83
C TYR A 92 -6.93 1.88 11.53
N SER A 93 -6.97 2.95 12.34
CA SER A 93 -5.81 3.43 13.08
C SER A 93 -5.31 2.43 14.13
N GLU A 94 -6.21 1.70 14.79
CA GLU A 94 -5.87 0.66 15.77
C GLU A 94 -4.98 -0.42 15.13
N ILE A 95 -5.43 -1.00 14.02
CA ILE A 95 -4.74 -2.12 13.34
C ILE A 95 -3.42 -1.64 12.71
N HIS A 96 -3.41 -0.45 12.09
CA HIS A 96 -2.19 0.11 11.50
C HIS A 96 -1.14 0.55 12.53
N GLY A 97 -1.48 0.56 13.83
CA GLY A 97 -0.52 0.74 14.92
C GLY A 97 0.58 -0.33 14.92
N VAL A 98 0.26 -1.57 14.54
CA VAL A 98 1.25 -2.65 14.41
C VAL A 98 2.24 -2.34 13.29
N THR A 99 1.73 -1.87 12.16
CA THR A 99 2.56 -1.62 10.98
C THR A 99 3.45 -0.39 11.14
N LYS A 100 3.00 0.62 11.89
CA LYS A 100 3.87 1.73 12.34
C LYS A 100 5.03 1.24 13.21
N LYS A 101 4.79 0.32 14.14
CA LYS A 101 5.87 -0.28 14.96
C LYS A 101 6.89 -1.04 14.10
N MET A 102 6.40 -1.76 13.07
CA MET A 102 7.29 -2.45 12.13
C MET A 102 8.13 -1.47 11.33
N GLN A 103 7.53 -0.40 10.80
CA GLN A 103 8.24 0.69 10.11
C GLN A 103 9.32 1.32 11.00
N ASP A 104 8.99 1.58 12.26
CA ASP A 104 9.94 2.08 13.26
C ASP A 104 11.11 1.13 13.50
N ALA A 105 10.85 -0.17 13.63
CA ALA A 105 11.88 -1.19 13.80
C ALA A 105 12.80 -1.27 12.58
N ILE A 106 12.23 -1.19 11.37
CA ILE A 106 12.94 -1.13 10.10
C ILE A 106 13.89 0.08 10.09
N GLN A 107 13.37 1.28 10.36
CA GLN A 107 14.15 2.52 10.30
C GLN A 107 15.26 2.57 11.35
N LYS A 108 15.06 1.92 12.49
CA LYS A 108 16.04 1.84 13.58
C LYS A 108 17.06 0.70 13.40
N GLY A 109 16.97 -0.10 12.33
CA GLY A 109 17.82 -1.26 12.09
C GLY A 109 17.69 -2.34 13.16
N LYS A 110 16.50 -2.48 13.76
CA LYS A 110 16.20 -3.41 14.87
C LYS A 110 15.46 -4.66 14.39
N LEU A 111 15.52 -4.94 13.09
CA LEU A 111 14.87 -6.06 12.41
C LEU A 111 15.91 -7.08 11.97
#